data_AF-A0A8J4TAF8-F1
#
_entry.id   AF-A0A8J4TAF8-F1
#
_cell.length_a   1.000
_cell.length_b   1.000
_cell.length_c   1.000
_cell.angle_alpha   90.00
_cell.angle_beta   90.00
_cell.angle_gamma   90.00
#
_symmetry.space_group_name_H-M   'P 1'
#
loop_
_entity.id
_entity.type
_entity.pdbx_description
1 polymer ?
#
loop_
_entity_poly.entity_id
_entity_poly.type
_entity_poly.pdbx_seq_one_letter_code
_entity_poly.pdbx_strand_id
1 'polypeptide(L)'
;MTVPGALQRLLAIVVFAAALPCRGEEAISGRWEGTTHIPDDDLNVIVDLAQENGAWVGSIIIPGLDVKGVPLTDITVKASAVNFSVKGTLGIQLKLQLDGSGKLTGNFEQAGNRALTTFQKTGPPQVEYPPRNTPVAKELEGEWKGDYQMFGYTRHVSIKFTNRGPEGAAAEFVIVGRRTNNLPVDLVTQEGDLLSVDSHEIGISFEGRLRDGKLSGAIRQGAIETPLVLERAK
;
A
#
# COMPACT_ATOMS: atom_id res chain seq x y z
N MET A 1 69.25 49.46 22.73
CA MET A 1 67.85 49.31 23.18
C MET A 1 67.10 48.59 22.05
N THR A 2 67.01 47.25 22.11
CA THR A 2 65.79 46.43 22.43
C THR A 2 64.69 46.59 21.36
N VAL A 3 64.13 45.59 20.66
CA VAL A 3 63.73 44.17 20.93
C VAL A 3 63.51 43.42 19.57
N PRO A 4 63.66 42.08 19.46
CA PRO A 4 63.37 41.31 18.23
C PRO A 4 61.86 40.96 18.07
N GLY A 5 61.34 41.00 16.84
CA GLY A 5 59.96 40.61 16.52
C GLY A 5 59.86 39.14 16.09
N ALA A 6 59.20 38.33 16.91
CA ALA A 6 58.94 36.91 16.66
C ALA A 6 57.90 36.70 15.55
N LEU A 7 58.20 35.81 14.61
CA LEU A 7 57.28 35.37 13.57
C LEU A 7 56.27 34.37 14.15
N GLN A 8 55.09 34.85 14.53
CA GLN A 8 54.03 34.03 15.10
C GLN A 8 53.18 33.41 13.96
N ARG A 9 53.36 32.11 13.72
CA ARG A 9 52.59 31.33 12.73
C ARG A 9 51.15 31.17 13.23
N LEU A 10 50.19 31.75 12.50
CA LEU A 10 48.76 31.55 12.74
C LEU A 10 48.36 30.15 12.23
N LEU A 11 47.98 29.25 13.13
CA LEU A 11 47.40 27.96 12.79
C LEU A 11 45.87 28.13 12.69
N ALA A 12 45.33 28.11 11.48
CA ALA A 12 43.88 28.15 11.25
C ALA A 12 43.26 26.77 11.52
N ILE A 13 42.52 26.65 12.62
CA ILE A 13 41.72 25.45 12.93
C ILE A 13 40.43 25.52 12.10
N VAL A 14 40.34 24.68 11.07
CA VAL A 14 39.10 24.43 10.34
C VAL A 14 38.27 23.44 11.16
N VAL A 15 37.21 23.93 11.80
CA VAL A 15 36.21 23.07 12.46
C VAL A 15 35.30 22.50 11.36
N PHE A 16 35.53 21.24 10.98
CA PHE A 16 34.57 20.47 10.19
C PHE A 16 33.38 20.14 11.11
N ALA A 17 32.28 20.87 10.95
CA ALA A 17 31.00 20.49 11.54
C ALA A 17 30.50 19.22 10.83
N ALA A 18 30.82 18.04 11.38
CA ALA A 18 30.20 16.80 10.97
C ALA A 18 28.70 16.89 11.31
N ALA A 19 27.85 16.99 10.29
CA ALA A 19 26.42 16.79 10.46
C ALA A 19 26.20 15.33 10.89
N LEU A 20 26.09 15.11 12.20
CA LEU A 20 25.63 13.83 12.73
C LEU A 20 24.24 13.56 12.15
N PRO A 21 23.98 12.41 11.50
CA PRO A 21 22.62 12.07 11.12
C PRO A 21 21.76 12.12 12.39
N CYS A 22 20.62 12.80 12.29
CA CYS A 22 19.71 13.01 13.41
C CYS A 22 19.20 11.65 13.88
N ARG A 23 19.77 11.10 14.96
CA ARG A 23 19.42 9.78 15.54
C ARG A 23 17.92 9.59 15.81
N GLY A 24 17.17 10.69 15.91
CA GLY A 24 15.71 10.66 16.06
C GLY A 24 15.00 10.07 14.84
N GLU A 25 15.41 10.39 13.62
CA GLU A 25 14.70 9.95 12.41
C GLU A 25 14.85 8.45 12.16
N GLU A 26 16.04 7.89 12.38
CA GLU A 26 16.26 6.43 12.33
C GLU A 26 15.46 5.70 13.43
N ALA A 27 15.28 6.34 14.60
CA ALA A 27 14.53 5.74 15.70
C ALA A 27 13.03 5.61 15.41
N ILE A 28 12.46 6.49 14.57
CA ILE A 28 11.04 6.48 14.18
C ILE A 28 10.72 5.33 13.21
N SER A 29 11.66 4.91 12.36
CA SER A 29 11.43 3.83 11.40
C SER A 29 11.20 2.50 12.12
N GLY A 30 10.07 1.83 11.86
CA GLY A 30 9.67 0.61 12.55
C GLY A 30 8.19 0.30 12.47
N ARG A 31 7.83 -0.86 13.00
CA ARG A 31 6.45 -1.20 13.35
C ARG A 31 6.15 -0.75 14.77
N TRP A 32 5.02 -0.08 14.93
CA TRP A 32 4.53 0.50 16.16
C TRP A 32 3.12 -0.02 16.45
N GLU A 33 2.89 -0.52 17.66
CA GLU A 33 1.58 -1.04 18.08
C GLU A 33 1.13 -0.39 19.38
N GLY A 34 -0.14 -0.04 19.47
CA GLY A 34 -0.69 0.71 20.59
C GLY A 34 -2.21 0.71 20.61
N THR A 35 -2.75 1.00 21.78
CA THR A 35 -4.19 1.11 21.99
C THR A 35 -4.58 2.58 22.04
N THR A 36 -5.64 2.92 21.32
CA THR A 36 -6.28 4.23 21.37
C THR A 36 -7.65 4.07 22.02
N HIS A 37 -7.86 4.77 23.12
CA HIS A 37 -9.14 4.78 23.82
C HIS A 37 -10.15 5.70 23.12
N ILE A 38 -11.20 5.15 22.53
CA ILE A 38 -12.34 5.93 22.02
C ILE A 38 -13.50 5.83 23.03
N PRO A 39 -14.52 6.72 22.96
CA PRO A 39 -15.56 6.79 24.00
C PRO A 39 -16.28 5.45 24.31
N ASP A 40 -16.41 4.56 23.34
CA ASP A 40 -17.17 3.31 23.46
C ASP A 40 -16.31 2.03 23.44
N ASP A 41 -15.03 2.11 23.05
CA ASP A 41 -14.16 0.93 22.87
C ASP A 41 -12.66 1.26 22.87
N ASP A 42 -11.83 0.22 22.90
CA ASP A 42 -10.39 0.29 22.69
C ASP A 42 -10.04 -0.11 21.25
N LEU A 43 -9.42 0.80 20.51
CA LEU A 43 -8.91 0.51 19.17
C LEU A 43 -7.45 0.09 19.23
N ASN A 44 -7.15 -1.16 18.89
CA ASN A 44 -5.77 -1.54 18.57
C ASN A 44 -5.37 -0.95 17.21
N VAL A 45 -4.23 -0.27 17.18
CA VAL A 45 -3.71 0.40 16.00
C VAL A 45 -2.26 -0.04 15.79
N ILE A 46 -1.96 -0.50 14.59
CA ILE A 46 -0.61 -0.85 14.16
C ILE A 46 -0.20 0.12 13.05
N VAL A 47 0.97 0.73 13.19
CA VAL A 47 1.53 1.68 12.25
C VAL A 47 2.91 1.20 11.82
N ASP A 48 3.11 1.10 10.52
CA ASP A 48 4.41 0.82 9.91
C ASP A 48 4.95 2.12 9.31
N LEU A 49 6.17 2.51 9.67
CA LEU A 49 6.85 3.72 9.17
C LEU A 49 8.23 3.35 8.65
N ALA A 50 8.55 3.73 7.41
CA ALA A 50 9.86 3.49 6.81
C ALA A 50 10.34 4.70 6.00
N GLN A 51 11.63 4.70 5.66
CA GLN A 51 12.17 5.60 4.65
C GLN A 51 12.49 4.82 3.37
N GLU A 52 12.04 5.36 2.24
CA GLU A 52 12.33 4.86 0.91
C GLU A 52 12.81 6.01 0.04
N ASN A 53 14.01 5.89 -0.55
CA ASN A 53 14.62 6.92 -1.41
C ASN A 53 14.63 8.34 -0.79
N GLY A 54 14.79 8.43 0.54
CA GLY A 54 14.80 9.70 1.28
C GLY A 54 13.43 10.29 1.58
N ALA A 55 12.34 9.60 1.25
CA ALA A 55 10.97 9.99 1.61
C ALA A 55 10.39 9.03 2.66
N TRP A 56 9.53 9.55 3.54
CA TRP A 56 8.79 8.72 4.48
C TRP A 56 7.59 8.05 3.81
N VAL A 57 7.44 6.77 4.08
CA VAL A 57 6.30 5.94 3.67
C VAL A 57 5.75 5.24 4.92
N GLY A 58 4.49 4.81 4.84
CA GLY A 58 3.91 4.03 5.92
C GLY A 58 2.52 3.53 5.62
N SER A 59 2.09 2.59 6.46
CA SER A 59 0.76 1.98 6.40
C SER A 59 0.17 1.83 7.79
N ILE A 60 -1.15 1.76 7.88
CA ILE A 60 -1.89 1.53 9.13
C ILE A 60 -2.79 0.30 9.02
N ILE A 61 -2.91 -0.42 10.12
CA ILE A 61 -3.85 -1.52 10.32
C ILE A 61 -4.66 -1.21 11.59
N ILE A 62 -5.99 -1.29 11.48
CA ILE A 62 -6.92 -1.15 12.61
C ILE A 62 -7.89 -2.33 12.54
N PRO A 63 -7.57 -3.45 13.19
CA PRO A 63 -8.35 -4.69 13.07
C PRO A 63 -9.82 -4.51 13.46
N GLY A 64 -10.10 -3.72 14.51
CA GLY A 64 -11.47 -3.44 14.97
C GLY A 64 -12.34 -2.68 13.97
N LEU A 65 -11.74 -2.12 12.91
CA LEU A 65 -12.43 -1.42 11.83
C LEU A 65 -12.27 -2.10 10.46
N ASP A 66 -11.74 -3.33 10.42
CA ASP A 66 -11.40 -4.06 9.19
C ASP A 66 -10.49 -3.25 8.24
N VAL A 67 -9.62 -2.42 8.82
CA VAL A 67 -8.66 -1.59 8.08
C VAL A 67 -7.35 -2.35 8.02
N LYS A 68 -6.88 -2.64 6.81
CA LYS A 68 -5.60 -3.31 6.58
C LYS A 68 -4.77 -2.57 5.54
N GLY A 69 -3.52 -2.28 5.89
CA GLY A 69 -2.50 -1.80 4.97
C GLY A 69 -2.83 -0.48 4.28
N VAL A 70 -3.63 0.39 4.91
CA VAL A 70 -4.01 1.67 4.28
C VAL A 70 -2.81 2.62 4.29
N PRO A 71 -2.44 3.23 3.14
CA PRO A 71 -1.33 4.17 3.09
C PRO A 71 -1.52 5.38 4.01
N LEU A 72 -0.45 5.72 4.71
CA LEU A 72 -0.33 6.99 5.40
C LEU A 72 -0.08 8.11 4.40
N THR A 73 -0.58 9.29 4.73
CA THR A 73 -0.42 10.52 3.94
C THR A 73 0.08 11.65 4.81
N ASP A 74 0.62 12.70 4.18
CA ASP A 74 1.11 13.91 4.86
C ASP A 74 2.13 13.58 5.97
N ILE A 75 2.94 12.53 5.77
CA ILE A 75 3.92 12.05 6.75
C ILE A 75 5.01 13.09 6.90
N THR A 76 5.16 13.61 8.11
CA THR A 76 6.20 14.58 8.48
C THR A 76 6.92 14.07 9.72
N VAL A 77 8.22 13.80 9.58
CA VAL A 77 9.10 13.49 10.71
C VAL A 77 10.08 14.65 10.91
N LYS A 78 10.17 15.15 12.13
CA LYS A 78 11.10 16.22 12.53
C LYS A 78 11.63 15.92 13.92
N ALA A 79 12.93 15.59 14.01
CA ALA A 79 13.57 15.18 15.26
C ALA A 79 12.83 13.98 15.91
N SER A 80 12.17 14.18 17.04
CA SER A 80 11.36 13.16 17.73
C SER A 80 9.88 13.18 17.35
N ALA A 81 9.43 14.18 16.58
CA ALA A 81 8.03 14.36 16.23
C ALA A 81 7.70 13.61 14.93
N VAL A 82 6.58 12.88 14.93
CA VAL A 82 6.02 12.25 13.74
C VAL A 82 4.54 12.57 13.63
N ASN A 83 4.14 13.08 12.47
CA ASN A 83 2.74 13.37 12.16
C ASN A 83 2.36 12.72 10.84
N PHE A 84 1.15 12.18 10.75
CA PHE A 84 0.63 11.60 9.52
C PHE A 84 -0.90 11.52 9.57
N SER A 85 -1.51 11.29 8.42
CA SER A 85 -2.96 11.20 8.26
C SER A 85 -3.36 9.98 7.45
N VAL A 86 -4.59 9.52 7.66
CA VAL A 86 -5.27 8.52 6.83
C VAL A 86 -6.45 9.22 6.16
N LYS A 87 -6.36 9.41 4.84
CA LYS A 87 -7.42 10.06 4.04
C LYS A 87 -8.58 9.10 3.79
N GLY A 88 -9.68 9.62 3.26
CA GLY A 88 -10.90 8.86 2.98
C GLY A 88 -11.91 8.92 4.13
N THR A 89 -12.76 7.90 4.23
CA THR A 89 -13.87 7.84 5.19
C THR A 89 -13.42 7.81 6.65
N LEU A 90 -12.21 7.33 6.91
CA LEU A 90 -11.66 7.26 8.27
C LEU A 90 -11.28 8.64 8.81
N GLY A 91 -10.68 9.51 7.98
CA GLY A 91 -10.33 10.89 8.37
C GLY A 91 -9.47 10.99 9.63
N ILE A 92 -8.50 10.09 9.79
CA ILE A 92 -7.67 9.98 11.00
C ILE A 92 -6.43 10.87 10.87
N GLN A 93 -6.05 11.54 11.95
CA GLN A 93 -4.76 12.22 12.08
C GLN A 93 -4.04 11.76 13.35
N LEU A 94 -2.74 11.50 13.24
CA LEU A 94 -1.87 11.19 14.38
C LEU A 94 -0.77 12.24 14.50
N LYS A 95 -0.57 12.72 15.73
CA LYS A 95 0.50 13.63 16.10
C LYS A 95 1.21 13.04 17.30
N LEU A 96 2.38 12.46 17.07
CA LEU A 96 3.10 11.66 18.05
C LEU A 96 4.51 12.22 18.28
N GLN A 97 5.03 11.95 19.47
CA GLN A 97 6.38 12.30 19.90
C GLN A 97 7.06 11.05 20.45
N LEU A 98 8.27 10.80 19.99
CA LEU A 98 9.15 9.78 20.54
C LEU A 98 9.70 10.25 21.88
N ASP A 99 9.34 9.54 22.95
CA ASP A 99 9.82 9.82 24.29
C ASP A 99 11.18 9.15 24.58
N GLY A 100 11.78 9.49 25.72
CA GLY A 100 13.05 8.91 26.16
C GLY A 100 13.01 7.42 26.50
N SER A 101 11.81 6.82 26.59
CA SER A 101 11.63 5.37 26.80
C SER A 101 11.52 4.59 25.48
N GLY A 102 11.55 5.28 24.34
CA GLY A 102 11.43 4.67 23.02
C GLY A 102 9.98 4.41 22.61
N LYS A 103 9.01 5.08 23.23
CA LYS A 103 7.58 4.99 22.86
C LYS A 103 7.14 6.21 22.09
N LEU A 104 6.18 6.03 21.18
CA LEU A 104 5.50 7.15 20.53
C LEU A 104 4.24 7.49 21.32
N THR A 105 4.15 8.72 21.82
CA THR A 105 2.99 9.19 22.59
C THR A 105 2.37 10.40 21.92
N GLY A 106 1.06 10.53 21.98
CA GLY A 106 0.41 11.73 21.46
C GLY A 106 -1.07 11.57 21.21
N ASN A 107 -1.56 12.32 20.22
CA ASN A 107 -2.99 12.42 19.94
C ASN A 107 -3.36 11.60 18.70
N PHE A 108 -4.41 10.80 18.85
CA PHE A 108 -5.20 10.26 17.77
C PHE A 108 -6.46 11.13 17.62
N GLU A 109 -6.67 11.68 16.42
CA GLU A 109 -7.81 12.54 16.11
C GLU A 109 -8.64 11.94 14.99
N GLN A 110 -9.95 11.86 15.18
CA GLN A 110 -10.90 11.35 14.19
C GLN A 110 -12.24 12.07 14.32
N ALA A 111 -12.75 12.61 13.21
CA ALA A 111 -14.05 13.30 13.16
C ALA A 111 -14.27 14.36 14.26
N GLY A 112 -13.20 15.07 14.67
CA GLY A 112 -13.24 16.08 15.72
C GLY A 112 -13.05 15.53 17.15
N ASN A 113 -13.11 14.22 17.35
CA ASN A 113 -12.76 13.57 18.61
C ASN A 113 -11.24 13.43 18.75
N ARG A 114 -10.75 13.47 19.99
CA ARG A 114 -9.34 13.32 20.32
C ARG A 114 -9.16 12.32 21.45
N ALA A 115 -8.22 11.40 21.28
CA ALA A 115 -7.80 10.42 22.27
C ALA A 115 -6.28 10.46 22.45
N LEU A 116 -5.83 10.23 23.68
CA LEU A 116 -4.42 9.99 23.93
C LEU A 116 -4.09 8.55 23.54
N THR A 117 -2.94 8.38 22.89
CA THR A 117 -2.46 7.09 22.45
C THR A 117 -0.98 6.92 22.76
N THR A 118 -0.56 5.68 22.95
CA THR A 118 0.84 5.31 23.18
C THR A 118 1.15 4.07 22.39
N PHE A 119 2.16 4.15 21.53
CA PHE A 119 2.66 3.04 20.74
C PHE A 119 4.02 2.57 21.22
N GLN A 120 4.21 1.26 21.19
CA GLN A 120 5.47 0.58 21.45
C GLN A 120 6.03 0.05 20.14
N LYS A 121 7.35 0.14 19.97
CA LYS A 121 8.02 -0.43 18.80
C LYS A 121 8.06 -1.95 18.92
N THR A 122 7.47 -2.66 17.97
CA THR A 122 7.36 -4.13 17.99
C THR A 122 8.26 -4.82 16.98
N GLY A 123 8.89 -4.08 16.06
CA GLY A 123 9.81 -4.67 15.10
C GLY A 123 10.25 -3.74 13.97
N PRO A 124 10.93 -4.31 12.95
CA PRO A 124 11.19 -3.59 11.70
C PRO A 124 9.88 -3.22 11.00
N PRO A 125 9.87 -2.17 10.16
CA PRO A 125 8.67 -1.77 9.46
C PRO A 125 8.24 -2.84 8.45
N GLN A 126 6.94 -3.04 8.34
CA GLN A 126 6.30 -3.93 7.37
C GLN A 126 5.23 -3.14 6.61
N VAL A 127 5.69 -2.11 5.89
CA VAL A 127 4.79 -1.21 5.14
C VAL A 127 4.03 -2.02 4.09
N GLU A 128 2.71 -2.06 4.21
CA GLU A 128 1.82 -2.65 3.23
C GLU A 128 1.45 -1.59 2.18
N TYR A 129 1.41 -2.02 0.93
CA TYR A 129 1.00 -1.18 -0.20
C TYR A 129 -0.30 -1.71 -0.79
N PRO A 130 -1.20 -0.83 -1.25
CA PRO A 130 -2.31 -1.25 -2.09
C PRO A 130 -1.77 -2.07 -3.25
N PRO A 131 -2.41 -3.21 -3.59
CA PRO A 131 -2.06 -3.97 -4.76
C PRO A 131 -1.99 -3.06 -5.99
N ARG A 132 -0.97 -3.28 -6.83
CA ARG A 132 -0.80 -2.55 -8.07
C ARG A 132 -0.87 -3.52 -9.23
N ASN A 133 -1.33 -3.00 -10.36
CA ASN A 133 -1.29 -3.72 -11.61
C ASN A 133 0.14 -4.18 -11.91
N THR A 134 0.31 -5.46 -12.22
CA THR A 134 1.60 -6.00 -12.69
C THR A 134 1.54 -6.20 -14.20
N PRO A 135 2.67 -6.19 -14.92
CA PRO A 135 2.66 -6.69 -16.29
C PRO A 135 2.22 -8.16 -16.29
N VAL A 136 1.55 -8.56 -17.36
CA VAL A 136 1.26 -9.96 -17.68
C VAL A 136 2.28 -10.50 -18.68
N ALA A 137 2.46 -11.82 -18.69
CA ALA A 137 3.29 -12.51 -19.66
C ALA A 137 2.86 -12.18 -21.10
N LYS A 138 3.80 -12.18 -22.04
CA LYS A 138 3.56 -11.79 -23.43
C LYS A 138 2.46 -12.66 -24.07
N GLU A 139 2.42 -13.92 -23.68
CA GLU A 139 1.47 -14.94 -24.12
C GLU A 139 0.06 -14.73 -23.55
N LEU A 140 -0.15 -13.79 -22.63
CA LEU A 140 -1.47 -13.38 -22.13
C LEU A 140 -1.98 -12.11 -22.82
N GLU A 141 -1.13 -11.27 -23.41
CA GLU A 141 -1.57 -10.06 -24.11
C GLU A 141 -2.52 -10.40 -25.28
N GLY A 142 -3.54 -9.58 -25.51
CA GLY A 142 -4.57 -9.80 -26.52
C GLY A 142 -5.92 -10.23 -25.92
N GLU A 143 -6.87 -10.52 -26.81
CA GLU A 143 -8.25 -10.85 -26.44
C GLU A 143 -8.44 -12.35 -26.23
N TRP A 144 -9.17 -12.71 -25.18
CA TRP A 144 -9.52 -14.07 -24.77
C TRP A 144 -11.04 -14.17 -24.63
N LYS A 145 -11.64 -15.24 -25.14
CA LYS A 145 -13.09 -15.46 -25.14
C LYS A 145 -13.46 -16.82 -24.59
N GLY A 146 -14.59 -16.89 -23.92
CA GLY A 146 -15.15 -18.14 -23.42
C GLY A 146 -16.53 -17.94 -22.85
N ASP A 147 -17.14 -19.04 -22.43
CA ASP A 147 -18.52 -19.05 -21.98
C ASP A 147 -18.60 -19.67 -20.59
N TYR A 148 -19.52 -19.17 -19.79
CA TYR A 148 -19.94 -19.84 -18.57
C TYR A 148 -21.46 -19.84 -18.44
N GLN A 149 -22.00 -20.80 -17.68
CA GLN A 149 -23.41 -20.85 -17.37
C GLN A 149 -23.65 -20.41 -15.93
N MET A 150 -24.61 -19.52 -15.72
CA MET A 150 -25.05 -19.12 -14.38
C MET A 150 -26.56 -18.98 -14.36
N PHE A 151 -27.20 -19.66 -13.42
CA PHE A 151 -28.66 -19.73 -13.28
C PHE A 151 -29.39 -20.12 -14.59
N GLY A 152 -28.81 -21.05 -15.36
CA GLY A 152 -29.39 -21.54 -16.61
C GLY A 152 -29.21 -20.62 -17.82
N TYR A 153 -28.46 -19.53 -17.70
CA TYR A 153 -28.13 -18.64 -18.82
C TYR A 153 -26.65 -18.74 -19.17
N THR A 154 -26.36 -18.96 -20.45
CA THR A 154 -25.01 -18.78 -20.99
C THR A 154 -24.65 -17.30 -20.98
N ARG A 155 -23.44 -17.00 -20.55
CA ARG A 155 -22.82 -15.67 -20.63
C ARG A 155 -21.53 -15.79 -21.40
N HIS A 156 -21.39 -14.96 -22.41
CA HIS A 156 -20.20 -14.85 -23.24
C HIS A 156 -19.24 -13.84 -22.60
N VAL A 157 -18.02 -14.26 -22.35
CA VAL A 157 -16.99 -13.45 -21.71
C VAL A 157 -15.92 -13.10 -22.74
N SER A 158 -15.48 -11.85 -22.73
CA SER A 158 -14.21 -11.46 -23.35
C SER A 158 -13.34 -10.71 -22.35
N ILE A 159 -12.06 -11.08 -22.25
CA ILE A 159 -11.05 -10.34 -21.49
C ILE A 159 -9.90 -10.01 -22.44
N LYS A 160 -9.58 -8.73 -22.59
CA LYS A 160 -8.46 -8.28 -23.41
C LYS A 160 -7.39 -7.63 -22.57
N PHE A 161 -6.22 -8.24 -22.52
CA PHE A 161 -5.07 -7.76 -21.75
C PHE A 161 -4.15 -6.89 -22.60
N THR A 162 -3.68 -5.77 -22.02
CA THR A 162 -2.70 -4.88 -22.64
C THR A 162 -1.67 -4.44 -21.60
N ASN A 163 -0.39 -4.71 -21.82
CA ASN A 163 0.67 -4.16 -20.97
C ASN A 163 0.89 -2.67 -21.25
N ARG A 164 0.98 -1.85 -20.21
CA ARG A 164 1.14 -0.38 -20.27
C ARG A 164 2.47 0.10 -19.67
N GLY A 165 3.53 -0.70 -19.82
CA GLY A 165 4.84 -0.38 -19.28
C GLY A 165 4.84 -0.32 -17.75
N PRO A 166 5.31 0.78 -17.11
CA PRO A 166 5.40 0.88 -15.65
C PRO A 166 4.05 0.78 -14.91
N GLU A 167 2.94 1.06 -15.59
CA GLU A 167 1.59 0.96 -15.00
C GLU A 167 1.08 -0.48 -14.90
N GLY A 168 1.84 -1.47 -15.40
CA GLY A 168 1.40 -2.86 -15.46
C GLY A 168 0.36 -3.12 -16.55
N ALA A 169 -0.40 -4.20 -16.41
CA ALA A 169 -1.45 -4.54 -17.36
C ALA A 169 -2.75 -3.75 -17.11
N ALA A 170 -3.53 -3.56 -18.16
CA ALA A 170 -4.95 -3.27 -18.09
C ALA A 170 -5.73 -4.43 -18.72
N ALA A 171 -7.00 -4.59 -18.31
CA ALA A 171 -7.91 -5.53 -18.95
C ALA A 171 -9.23 -4.85 -19.34
N GLU A 172 -9.68 -5.06 -20.57
CA GLU A 172 -11.06 -4.81 -20.97
C GLU A 172 -11.85 -6.09 -20.70
N PHE A 173 -12.73 -6.10 -19.69
CA PHE A 173 -13.49 -7.29 -19.29
C PHE A 173 -14.98 -7.07 -19.57
N VAL A 174 -15.53 -7.83 -20.51
CA VAL A 174 -16.93 -7.74 -20.94
C VAL A 174 -17.64 -9.07 -20.69
N ILE A 175 -18.85 -8.99 -20.15
CA ILE A 175 -19.75 -10.13 -19.98
C ILE A 175 -21.07 -9.83 -20.71
N VAL A 176 -21.40 -10.66 -21.69
CA VAL A 176 -22.63 -10.56 -22.48
C VAL A 176 -23.57 -11.69 -22.09
N GLY A 177 -24.69 -11.35 -21.46
CA GLY A 177 -25.82 -12.25 -21.23
C GLY A 177 -27.08 -11.67 -21.86
N ARG A 178 -28.08 -11.36 -21.03
CA ARG A 178 -29.27 -10.59 -21.47
C ARG A 178 -28.95 -9.13 -21.81
N ARG A 179 -27.87 -8.60 -21.25
CA ARG A 179 -27.31 -7.28 -21.51
C ARG A 179 -25.79 -7.43 -21.60
N THR A 180 -25.15 -6.45 -22.23
CA THR A 180 -23.70 -6.31 -22.23
C THR A 180 -23.28 -5.50 -21.00
N ASN A 181 -22.40 -6.09 -20.19
CA ASN A 181 -21.80 -5.42 -19.04
C ASN A 181 -20.30 -5.27 -19.30
N ASN A 182 -19.82 -4.03 -19.33
CA ASN A 182 -18.39 -3.73 -19.31
C ASN A 182 -17.99 -3.54 -17.84
N LEU A 183 -17.12 -4.42 -17.34
CA LEU A 183 -16.68 -4.36 -15.96
C LEU A 183 -15.55 -3.31 -15.82
N PRO A 184 -15.65 -2.37 -14.86
CA PRO A 184 -14.55 -1.47 -14.55
C PRO A 184 -13.44 -2.26 -13.83
N VAL A 185 -12.47 -2.75 -14.58
CA VAL A 185 -11.30 -3.44 -14.01
C VAL A 185 -10.33 -2.42 -13.43
N ASP A 186 -9.99 -2.57 -12.16
CA ASP A 186 -9.07 -1.68 -11.45
C ASP A 186 -7.77 -2.37 -11.04
N LEU A 187 -7.73 -3.71 -11.05
CA LEU A 187 -6.54 -4.50 -10.73
C LEU A 187 -6.36 -5.72 -11.65
N VAL A 188 -5.16 -5.87 -12.18
CA VAL A 188 -4.68 -7.04 -12.91
C VAL A 188 -3.31 -7.41 -12.35
N THR A 189 -3.19 -8.60 -11.78
CA THR A 189 -1.91 -9.10 -11.27
C THR A 189 -1.59 -10.46 -11.86
N GLN A 190 -0.29 -10.72 -12.05
CA GLN A 190 0.21 -12.04 -12.37
C GLN A 190 1.35 -12.40 -11.42
N GLU A 191 1.12 -13.45 -10.64
CA GLU A 191 2.09 -14.02 -9.72
C GLU A 191 2.44 -15.44 -10.16
N GLY A 192 3.60 -15.58 -10.81
CA GLY A 192 3.98 -16.84 -11.44
C GLY A 192 2.99 -17.24 -12.54
N ASP A 193 2.30 -18.37 -12.33
CA ASP A 193 1.30 -18.89 -13.27
C ASP A 193 -0.13 -18.41 -12.98
N LEU A 194 -0.37 -17.76 -11.83
CA LEU A 194 -1.68 -17.26 -11.42
C LEU A 194 -1.90 -15.84 -11.94
N LEU A 195 -2.98 -15.67 -12.69
CA LEU A 195 -3.51 -14.39 -13.14
C LEU A 195 -4.76 -14.05 -12.33
N SER A 196 -4.83 -12.85 -11.80
CA SER A 196 -6.01 -12.28 -11.16
C SER A 196 -6.46 -11.01 -11.88
N VAL A 197 -7.77 -10.84 -12.03
CA VAL A 197 -8.41 -9.68 -12.64
C VAL A 197 -9.59 -9.29 -11.77
N ASP A 198 -9.56 -8.09 -11.22
CA ASP A 198 -10.56 -7.63 -10.26
C ASP A 198 -11.27 -6.37 -10.76
N SER A 199 -12.58 -6.36 -10.55
CA SER A 199 -13.45 -5.20 -10.63
C SER A 199 -14.07 -5.00 -9.25
N HIS A 200 -13.37 -4.27 -8.37
CA HIS A 200 -13.80 -4.11 -6.98
C HIS A 200 -15.12 -3.35 -6.86
N GLU A 201 -15.38 -2.37 -7.74
CA GLU A 201 -16.63 -1.60 -7.76
C GLU A 201 -17.86 -2.51 -7.95
N ILE A 202 -17.75 -3.53 -8.81
CA ILE A 202 -18.83 -4.46 -9.13
C ILE A 202 -18.76 -5.74 -8.27
N GLY A 203 -17.66 -5.93 -7.53
CA GLY A 203 -17.42 -7.13 -6.72
C GLY A 203 -17.31 -8.40 -7.55
N ILE A 204 -16.72 -8.30 -8.75
CA ILE A 204 -16.47 -9.43 -9.65
C ILE A 204 -14.96 -9.58 -9.85
N SER A 205 -14.48 -10.82 -9.75
CA SER A 205 -13.10 -11.15 -10.11
C SER A 205 -13.01 -12.39 -10.99
N PHE A 206 -11.90 -12.52 -11.70
CA PHE A 206 -11.49 -13.74 -12.39
C PHE A 206 -10.10 -14.13 -11.92
N GLU A 207 -9.95 -15.38 -11.50
CA GLU A 207 -8.65 -15.99 -11.22
C GLU A 207 -8.44 -17.17 -12.15
N GLY A 208 -7.29 -17.21 -12.83
CA GLY A 208 -7.01 -18.26 -13.79
C GLY A 208 -5.52 -18.50 -14.02
N ARG A 209 -5.22 -19.54 -14.80
CA ARG A 209 -3.87 -19.93 -15.18
C ARG A 209 -3.82 -20.25 -16.66
N LEU A 210 -2.76 -19.79 -17.33
CA LEU A 210 -2.49 -20.14 -18.72
C LEU A 210 -1.76 -21.48 -18.78
N ARG A 211 -2.39 -22.49 -19.39
CA ARG A 211 -1.79 -23.81 -19.65
C ARG A 211 -2.24 -24.30 -21.02
N ASP A 212 -1.30 -24.81 -21.81
CA ASP A 212 -1.57 -25.39 -23.14
C ASP A 212 -2.38 -24.47 -24.07
N GLY A 213 -2.12 -23.16 -24.01
CA GLY A 213 -2.82 -22.15 -24.82
C GLY A 213 -4.24 -21.82 -24.36
N LYS A 214 -4.69 -22.34 -23.21
CA LYS A 214 -5.99 -22.04 -22.61
C LYS A 214 -5.82 -21.34 -21.28
N LEU A 215 -6.60 -20.29 -21.07
CA LEU A 215 -6.65 -19.58 -19.80
C LEU A 215 -7.84 -20.14 -19.00
N SER A 216 -7.54 -21.05 -18.07
CA SER A 216 -8.54 -21.77 -17.27
C SER A 216 -8.61 -21.23 -15.86
N GLY A 217 -9.81 -20.99 -15.36
CA GLY A 217 -10.01 -20.34 -14.07
C GLY A 217 -11.46 -20.35 -13.61
N ALA A 218 -11.80 -19.39 -12.77
CA ALA A 218 -13.16 -19.16 -12.32
C ALA A 218 -13.46 -17.66 -12.18
N ILE A 219 -14.70 -17.29 -12.48
CA ILE A 219 -15.25 -15.99 -12.09
C ILE A 219 -15.82 -16.13 -10.68
N ARG A 220 -15.51 -15.17 -9.80
CA ARG A 220 -16.09 -15.03 -8.48
C ARG A 220 -16.96 -13.79 -8.38
N GLN A 221 -18.11 -13.94 -7.74
CA GLN A 221 -19.01 -12.86 -7.38
C GLN A 221 -19.62 -13.14 -6.00
N GLY A 222 -19.11 -12.48 -4.96
CA GLY A 222 -19.43 -12.82 -3.58
C GLY A 222 -19.09 -14.29 -3.27
N ALA A 223 -20.06 -15.04 -2.74
CA ALA A 223 -19.89 -16.47 -2.44
C ALA A 223 -20.03 -17.40 -3.66
N ILE A 224 -20.34 -16.87 -4.85
CA ILE A 224 -20.56 -17.67 -6.05
C ILE A 224 -19.25 -17.75 -6.85
N GLU A 225 -18.85 -18.98 -7.18
CA GLU A 225 -17.71 -19.27 -8.06
C GLU A 225 -18.20 -20.07 -9.27
N THR A 226 -17.87 -19.60 -10.48
CA THR A 226 -18.25 -20.27 -11.72
C THR A 226 -17.03 -20.55 -12.59
N PRO A 227 -16.76 -21.82 -12.95
CA PRO A 227 -15.65 -22.15 -13.83
C PRO A 227 -15.75 -21.45 -15.18
N LEU A 228 -14.60 -21.01 -15.68
CA LEU A 228 -14.49 -20.36 -16.98
C LEU A 228 -13.19 -20.81 -17.65
N VAL A 229 -13.30 -21.26 -18.89
CA VAL A 229 -12.16 -21.52 -19.77
C VAL A 229 -12.21 -20.52 -20.91
N LEU A 230 -11.14 -19.77 -21.06
CA LEU A 230 -10.97 -18.80 -22.12
C LEU A 230 -9.96 -19.31 -23.15
N GLU A 231 -10.30 -19.13 -24.42
CA GLU A 231 -9.45 -19.38 -25.56
C GLU A 231 -9.09 -18.06 -26.24
N ARG A 232 -7.87 -17.96 -26.77
CA ARG A 232 -7.41 -16.77 -27.46
C ARG A 232 -8.32 -16.48 -28.66
N ALA A 233 -8.81 -15.24 -28.76
CA ALA A 233 -9.57 -14.80 -29.91
C ALA A 233 -8.71 -14.89 -31.18
N LYS A 234 -9.33 -15.30 -32.29
CA LYS A 234 -8.68 -15.36 -33.59
C LYS A 234 -8.44 -13.97 -34.17
#